data_AF-A0A9P5JWF2-F1
#
_entry.id   AF-A0A9P5JWF2-F1
#
_cell.length_a   1.000
_cell.length_b   1.000
_cell.length_c   1.000
_cell.angle_alpha   90.00
_cell.angle_beta   90.00
_cell.angle_gamma   90.00
#
_symmetry.space_group_name_H-M   'P 1'
#
loop_
_entity.id
_entity.type
_entity.pdbx_description
1 polymer ?
#
loop_
_entity_poly.entity_id
_entity_poly.type
_entity_poly.pdbx_seq_one_letter_code
_entity_poly.pdbx_strand_id
1 'polypeptide(L)'
;MSQTTHRDLEKDLEGGNDPDGHRDHPLDHPQSTPNQPLQGESNFGDSSGPLFSIYSKVAEEEDDKMVERWQKDADGILIFTGLFSAAVAALLAVTVQDLRPNSQDTSAFYLGNIYQVLADPNVTLPSSPTPVAKPPPFSRPRYAVWVNSLWFLSLVMSLSCALWATSLHQWARRYIRLTQPARCSPEKRARIRAFFANGVDEMHVPWAVEGLPTLLHLSLFLFFGGLVIFLFNVDQEVFTCVVSWIGLFSIVYGLITLLPSIRQDSTYNTPLSIPAWFLYASIGYVTYRGLEFITGSYGNYDAWYRYRHLGDRYRGWVSGGLEKKAEETTEEQSSEIDIRILGWTISALGDDNSLEKFFEAIPGFFNSKLVKHLERDFPGILLETFWDTLNRFIGRTSSSNSVTKSVKSRRDIICKVDHQHDTLSLWSCAQQSLLPFSCPF
;
A
#
# COMPACT_ATOMS: atom_id res chain seq x y z
N MET A 1 53.06 -15.33 10.19
CA MET A 1 53.26 -13.90 9.85
C MET A 1 52.27 -13.13 10.69
N SER A 2 52.67 -12.53 11.82
CA SER A 2 53.45 -11.28 11.95
C SER A 2 52.60 -10.10 11.42
N GLN A 3 52.20 -9.10 12.22
CA GLN A 3 53.03 -8.06 12.88
C GLN A 3 53.94 -7.32 11.87
N THR A 4 54.18 -6.00 11.95
CA THR A 4 54.13 -5.08 13.11
C THR A 4 53.74 -3.64 12.66
N THR A 5 54.18 -2.59 13.42
CA THR A 5 54.11 -1.13 13.11
C THR A 5 52.73 -0.50 13.40
N HIS A 6 52.55 0.58 14.20
CA HIS A 6 53.40 1.37 15.14
C HIS A 6 52.46 2.38 15.89
N ARG A 7 52.83 3.24 16.86
CA ARG A 7 54.05 3.50 17.66
C ARG A 7 53.63 4.16 19.00
N ASP A 8 54.37 3.92 20.07
CA ASP A 8 54.21 4.51 21.40
C ASP A 8 54.93 5.86 21.59
N LEU A 9 54.41 6.70 22.50
CA LEU A 9 55.13 7.71 23.30
C LEU A 9 54.23 8.01 24.53
N GLU A 10 54.52 7.55 25.75
CA GLU A 10 55.66 7.87 26.65
C GLU A 10 55.31 8.99 27.66
N LYS A 11 54.88 8.64 28.88
CA LYS A 11 55.72 8.74 30.12
C LYS A 11 54.98 8.30 31.40
N ASP A 12 55.69 7.55 32.24
CA ASP A 12 55.33 7.21 33.64
C ASP A 12 56.19 8.04 34.63
N LEU A 13 56.17 7.63 35.93
CA LEU A 13 56.96 8.09 37.09
C LEU A 13 56.32 9.26 37.89
N GLU A 14 56.26 9.27 39.25
CA GLU A 14 56.68 8.28 40.26
C GLU A 14 56.07 8.53 41.67
N GLY A 15 55.88 7.48 42.48
CA GLY A 15 55.72 7.50 43.97
C GLY A 15 54.44 8.12 44.59
N GLY A 16 54.08 7.87 45.86
CA GLY A 16 54.58 6.85 46.81
C GLY A 16 54.30 7.13 48.31
N ASN A 17 53.45 6.32 48.96
CA ASN A 17 53.21 6.15 50.42
C ASN A 17 52.42 7.20 51.27
N ASP A 18 51.79 6.63 52.31
CA ASP A 18 50.93 7.12 53.43
C ASP A 18 51.79 7.36 54.73
N PRO A 19 51.28 7.65 55.97
CA PRO A 19 49.90 7.91 56.47
C PRO A 19 49.71 9.06 57.52
N ASP A 20 48.47 9.19 58.03
CA ASP A 20 48.02 9.63 59.38
C ASP A 20 48.20 11.08 59.91
N GLY A 21 47.16 11.64 60.58
CA GLY A 21 47.21 12.98 61.22
C GLY A 21 45.90 13.55 61.79
N HIS A 22 45.67 13.37 63.10
CA HIS A 22 44.48 13.70 63.92
C HIS A 22 43.78 15.10 63.80
N ARG A 23 42.43 15.07 63.85
CA ARG A 23 41.42 15.92 64.57
C ARG A 23 41.68 17.42 64.87
N ASP A 24 40.66 18.27 64.62
CA ASP A 24 39.93 19.03 65.68
C ASP A 24 38.64 19.75 65.18
N HIS A 25 37.77 20.17 66.13
CA HIS A 25 36.42 20.77 65.98
C HIS A 25 36.05 21.47 67.34
N PRO A 26 34.99 22.30 67.52
CA PRO A 26 33.90 22.74 66.61
C PRO A 26 33.61 24.28 66.69
N LEU A 27 32.32 24.68 66.62
CA LEU A 27 31.65 26.00 66.81
C LEU A 27 31.30 26.78 65.51
N ASP A 28 30.08 27.30 65.31
CA ASP A 28 28.74 26.87 65.80
C ASP A 28 27.62 27.46 64.89
N HIS A 29 26.39 26.96 65.05
CA HIS A 29 25.08 27.45 64.59
C HIS A 29 24.72 27.35 63.09
N PRO A 30 23.42 27.10 62.75
CA PRO A 30 22.41 26.35 63.52
C PRO A 30 21.71 25.25 62.71
N GLN A 31 21.23 24.21 63.40
CA GLN A 31 20.44 23.14 62.78
C GLN A 31 19.00 23.59 62.45
N SER A 32 18.44 23.03 61.39
CA SER A 32 16.98 22.84 61.27
C SER A 32 16.69 21.40 60.84
N THR A 33 15.62 20.82 61.38
CA THR A 33 15.30 19.38 61.33
C THR A 33 14.64 19.01 59.99
N PRO A 34 14.91 17.82 59.41
CA PRO A 34 14.33 17.43 58.13
C PRO A 34 12.82 17.16 58.24
N ASN A 35 12.03 17.95 57.51
CA ASN A 35 10.60 17.68 57.32
C ASN A 35 10.36 16.63 56.21
N GLN A 36 9.23 15.94 56.33
CA GLN A 36 8.84 14.79 55.50
C GLN A 36 8.73 15.13 53.99
N PRO A 37 8.83 14.13 53.10
CA PRO A 37 8.45 14.30 51.70
C PRO A 37 6.98 14.75 51.63
N LEU A 38 6.73 15.84 50.91
CA LEU A 38 5.40 16.42 50.80
C LEU A 38 4.52 15.52 49.90
N GLN A 39 3.68 14.69 50.51
CA GLN A 39 2.59 13.98 49.83
C GLN A 39 1.50 14.98 49.40
N GLY A 40 1.81 15.80 48.39
CA GLY A 40 0.82 16.49 47.58
C GLY A 40 0.18 15.52 46.60
N GLU A 41 -0.74 14.68 47.08
CA GLU A 41 -1.53 13.80 46.22
C GLU A 41 -2.40 14.60 45.26
N SER A 42 -1.92 14.81 44.04
CA SER A 42 -2.77 15.13 42.90
C SER A 42 -3.56 13.87 42.49
N ASN A 43 -4.63 13.58 43.23
CA ASN A 43 -5.57 12.49 42.99
C ASN A 43 -6.37 12.68 41.68
N PHE A 44 -5.66 12.57 40.56
CA PHE A 44 -6.16 12.69 39.20
C PHE A 44 -5.44 11.73 38.21
N GLY A 45 -4.46 10.93 38.67
CA GLY A 45 -3.72 9.99 37.83
C GLY A 45 -4.34 8.58 37.74
N ASP A 46 -4.72 8.00 38.89
CA ASP A 46 -4.87 6.54 39.05
C ASP A 46 -6.02 5.90 38.26
N SER A 47 -7.04 6.67 37.85
CA SER A 47 -8.14 6.17 37.00
C SER A 47 -7.75 6.03 35.52
N SER A 48 -6.65 6.65 35.08
CA SER A 48 -6.26 6.71 33.66
C SER A 48 -5.33 5.57 33.23
N GLY A 49 -4.56 5.00 34.15
CA GLY A 49 -3.64 3.88 33.89
C GLY A 49 -4.26 2.68 33.17
N PRO A 50 -5.46 2.20 33.54
CA PRO A 50 -6.16 1.13 32.81
C PRO A 50 -6.51 1.51 31.37
N LEU A 51 -6.90 2.75 31.10
CA LEU A 51 -7.22 3.23 29.75
C LEU A 51 -5.95 3.33 28.90
N PHE A 52 -4.85 3.85 29.45
CA PHE A 52 -3.55 3.85 28.75
C PHE A 52 -3.02 2.43 28.51
N SER A 53 -3.30 1.47 29.40
CA SER A 53 -2.97 0.05 29.22
C SER A 53 -3.77 -0.60 28.07
N ILE A 54 -5.08 -0.33 28.00
CA ILE A 54 -5.95 -0.81 26.90
C ILE A 54 -5.52 -0.18 25.57
N TYR A 55 -5.31 1.14 25.54
CA TYR A 55 -4.80 1.85 24.36
C TYR A 55 -3.47 1.26 23.89
N SER A 56 -2.46 1.17 24.77
CA SER A 56 -1.15 0.61 24.44
C SER A 56 -1.24 -0.80 23.87
N LYS A 57 -2.11 -1.67 24.40
CA LYS A 57 -2.25 -3.03 23.88
C LYS A 57 -2.81 -3.07 22.45
N VAL A 58 -3.89 -2.33 22.17
CA VAL A 58 -4.48 -2.27 20.81
C VAL A 58 -3.50 -1.61 19.85
N ALA A 59 -2.87 -0.51 20.28
CA ALA A 59 -1.85 0.22 19.55
C ALA A 59 -0.65 -0.65 19.16
N GLU A 60 -0.11 -1.44 20.09
CA GLU A 60 1.02 -2.34 19.85
C GLU A 60 0.65 -3.42 18.83
N GLU A 61 -0.56 -3.97 18.89
CA GLU A 61 -1.07 -4.96 17.93
C GLU A 61 -1.29 -4.39 16.52
N GLU A 62 -1.64 -3.11 16.39
CA GLU A 62 -1.72 -2.38 15.11
C GLU A 62 -0.32 -2.08 14.54
N ASP A 63 0.56 -1.51 15.36
CA ASP A 63 1.93 -1.13 15.01
C ASP A 63 2.71 -2.35 14.49
N ASP A 64 2.62 -3.48 15.20
CA ASP A 64 3.28 -4.73 14.82
C ASP A 64 2.78 -5.25 13.46
N LYS A 65 1.45 -5.24 13.23
CA LYS A 65 0.86 -5.68 11.94
C LYS A 65 1.26 -4.76 10.78
N MET A 66 1.31 -3.44 11.01
CA MET A 66 1.74 -2.45 10.02
C MET A 66 3.22 -2.68 9.66
N VAL A 67 4.08 -2.80 10.67
CA VAL A 67 5.52 -3.01 10.51
C VAL A 67 5.85 -4.38 9.90
N GLU A 68 5.10 -5.43 10.23
CA GLU A 68 5.25 -6.75 9.63
C GLU A 68 4.92 -6.73 8.12
N ARG A 69 3.85 -6.03 7.71
CA ARG A 69 3.51 -5.84 6.29
C ARG A 69 4.64 -5.10 5.55
N TRP A 70 5.04 -3.93 6.04
CA TRP A 70 6.11 -3.13 5.43
C TRP A 70 7.45 -3.90 5.29
N GLN A 71 7.78 -4.76 6.25
CA GLN A 71 8.97 -5.62 6.16
C GLN A 71 8.80 -6.73 5.11
N LYS A 72 7.65 -7.42 5.07
CA LYS A 72 7.35 -8.45 4.05
C LYS A 72 7.39 -7.87 2.63
N ASP A 73 6.79 -6.71 2.43
CA ASP A 73 6.76 -6.03 1.13
C ASP A 73 8.17 -5.58 0.71
N ALA A 74 8.95 -4.99 1.62
CA ALA A 74 10.34 -4.60 1.38
C ALA A 74 11.24 -5.81 1.04
N ASP A 75 11.12 -6.91 1.79
CA ASP A 75 11.95 -8.10 1.58
C ASP A 75 11.62 -8.81 0.26
N GLY A 76 10.34 -8.85 -0.14
CA GLY A 76 9.93 -9.32 -1.46
C GLY A 76 10.52 -8.47 -2.60
N ILE A 77 10.49 -7.14 -2.44
CA ILE A 77 11.09 -6.19 -3.39
C ILE A 77 12.60 -6.36 -3.49
N LEU A 78 13.29 -6.63 -2.37
CA LEU A 78 14.74 -6.86 -2.33
C LEU A 78 15.13 -8.15 -3.09
N ILE A 79 14.40 -9.25 -2.86
CA ILE A 79 14.62 -10.53 -3.56
C ILE A 79 14.41 -10.35 -5.07
N PHE A 80 13.28 -9.74 -5.48
CA PHE A 80 12.99 -9.48 -6.88
C PHE A 80 14.06 -8.59 -7.52
N THR A 81 14.44 -7.50 -6.84
CA THR A 81 15.45 -6.55 -7.33
C THR A 81 16.80 -7.23 -7.56
N GLY A 82 17.22 -8.13 -6.67
CA GLY A 82 18.48 -8.87 -6.84
C GLY A 82 18.48 -9.75 -8.09
N LEU A 83 17.43 -10.56 -8.28
CA LEU A 83 17.26 -11.44 -9.43
C LEU A 83 17.17 -10.65 -10.75
N PHE A 84 16.36 -9.59 -10.76
CA PHE A 84 16.19 -8.72 -11.91
C PHE A 84 17.49 -7.99 -12.27
N SER A 85 18.20 -7.44 -11.28
CA SER A 85 19.47 -6.75 -11.50
C SER A 85 20.54 -7.68 -12.09
N ALA A 86 20.56 -8.96 -11.69
CA ALA A 86 21.44 -9.97 -12.28
C ALA A 86 21.09 -10.26 -13.75
N ALA A 87 19.80 -10.40 -14.09
CA ALA A 87 19.36 -10.61 -15.47
C ALA A 87 19.68 -9.40 -16.39
N VAL A 88 19.43 -8.18 -15.92
CA VAL A 88 19.78 -6.94 -16.64
C VAL A 88 21.29 -6.79 -16.79
N ALA A 89 22.08 -7.10 -15.75
CA ALA A 89 23.54 -7.06 -15.80
C ALA A 89 24.13 -8.08 -16.79
N ALA A 90 23.57 -9.29 -16.88
CA ALA A 90 24.00 -10.30 -17.85
C ALA A 90 23.79 -9.85 -19.29
N LEU A 91 22.64 -9.22 -19.59
CA LEU A 91 22.34 -8.67 -20.91
C LEU A 91 23.19 -7.43 -21.24
N LEU A 92 23.38 -6.51 -20.28
CA LEU A 92 24.28 -5.37 -20.41
C LEU A 92 25.74 -5.78 -20.68
N ALA A 93 26.22 -6.87 -20.06
CA ALA A 93 27.57 -7.39 -20.28
C ALA A 93 27.82 -7.82 -21.75
N VAL A 94 26.75 -8.16 -22.49
CA VAL A 94 26.79 -8.37 -23.95
C VAL A 94 26.68 -7.03 -24.67
N THR A 95 25.57 -6.29 -24.51
CA THR A 95 25.28 -5.11 -25.35
C THR A 95 26.20 -3.91 -25.14
N VAL A 96 26.93 -3.83 -24.03
CA VAL A 96 27.94 -2.77 -23.83
C VAL A 96 29.14 -2.93 -24.77
N GLN A 97 29.31 -4.11 -25.37
CA GLN A 97 30.35 -4.38 -26.37
C GLN A 97 30.01 -3.69 -27.70
N ASP A 98 28.74 -3.63 -28.09
CA ASP A 98 28.23 -2.92 -29.29
C ASP A 98 28.52 -1.40 -29.27
N LEU A 99 28.84 -0.84 -28.10
CA LEU A 99 29.23 0.56 -27.92
C LEU A 99 30.73 0.81 -28.16
N ARG A 100 31.52 -0.24 -28.41
CA ARG A 100 32.98 -0.20 -28.58
C ARG A 100 33.40 -0.79 -29.93
N PRO A 101 34.53 -0.38 -30.52
CA PRO A 101 35.04 -1.00 -31.74
C PRO A 101 35.39 -2.47 -31.50
N ASN A 102 34.85 -3.38 -32.32
CA ASN A 102 35.21 -4.78 -32.27
C ASN A 102 36.57 -5.03 -32.94
N SER A 103 37.47 -5.73 -32.25
CA SER A 103 38.75 -6.14 -32.78
C SER A 103 38.62 -7.25 -33.83
N GLN A 104 37.56 -8.06 -33.79
CA GLN A 104 37.28 -9.10 -34.79
C GLN A 104 36.83 -8.50 -36.11
N ASP A 105 35.94 -7.49 -36.12
CA ASP A 105 35.56 -6.79 -37.37
C ASP A 105 36.79 -6.15 -38.04
N THR A 106 37.70 -5.61 -37.21
CA THR A 106 38.96 -5.01 -37.66
C THR A 106 39.90 -6.06 -38.26
N SER A 107 40.03 -7.24 -37.64
CA SER A 107 40.88 -8.32 -38.17
C SER A 107 40.27 -9.00 -39.39
N ALA A 108 38.94 -9.18 -39.44
CA ALA A 108 38.20 -9.68 -40.59
C ALA A 108 38.31 -8.73 -41.79
N PHE A 109 38.24 -7.42 -41.57
CA PHE A 109 38.50 -6.42 -42.61
C PHE A 109 39.91 -6.58 -43.21
N TYR A 110 40.95 -6.65 -42.38
CA TYR A 110 42.31 -6.86 -42.89
C TYR A 110 42.49 -8.23 -43.56
N LEU A 111 41.90 -9.30 -43.03
CA LEU A 111 41.94 -10.64 -43.62
C LEU A 111 41.25 -10.68 -44.99
N GLY A 112 40.12 -9.99 -45.16
CA GLY A 112 39.44 -9.83 -46.44
C GLY A 112 40.26 -9.07 -47.48
N ASN A 113 40.94 -7.99 -47.08
CA ASN A 113 41.87 -7.27 -47.95
C ASN A 113 43.06 -8.16 -48.36
N ILE A 114 43.65 -8.92 -47.42
CA ILE A 114 44.73 -9.87 -47.72
C ILE A 114 44.25 -10.95 -48.69
N TYR A 115 43.05 -11.52 -48.48
CA TYR A 115 42.47 -12.51 -49.38
C TYR A 115 42.26 -11.95 -50.80
N GLN A 116 41.76 -10.71 -50.94
CA GLN A 116 41.61 -10.06 -52.25
C GLN A 116 42.95 -9.88 -52.96
N VAL A 117 44.01 -9.45 -52.26
CA VAL A 117 45.37 -9.30 -52.83
C VAL A 117 45.98 -10.64 -53.23
N LEU A 118 45.67 -11.74 -52.53
CA LEU A 118 46.14 -13.09 -52.88
C LEU A 118 45.29 -13.77 -53.98
N ALA A 119 44.04 -13.34 -54.18
CA ALA A 119 43.11 -13.93 -55.13
C ALA A 119 43.14 -13.27 -56.52
N ASP A 120 43.72 -12.09 -56.67
CA ASP A 120 43.86 -11.40 -57.95
C ASP A 120 45.11 -11.90 -58.72
N PRO A 121 44.94 -12.61 -59.85
CA PRO A 121 46.06 -13.20 -60.60
C PRO A 121 46.91 -12.18 -61.37
N ASN A 122 46.51 -10.90 -61.44
CA ASN A 122 47.24 -9.85 -62.14
C ASN A 122 48.18 -9.02 -61.23
N VAL A 123 48.27 -9.32 -59.92
CA VAL A 123 49.11 -8.56 -58.99
C VAL A 123 50.60 -8.91 -59.16
N THR A 124 51.25 -8.28 -60.14
CA THR A 124 52.70 -8.08 -60.11
C THR A 124 53.04 -7.25 -58.86
N LEU A 125 53.90 -7.79 -57.98
CA LEU A 125 54.26 -7.17 -56.70
C LEU A 125 54.64 -5.68 -56.86
N PRO A 126 53.89 -4.73 -56.28
CA PRO A 126 54.25 -3.32 -56.33
C PRO A 126 55.59 -3.05 -55.64
N SER A 127 56.50 -2.37 -56.34
CA SER A 127 57.82 -1.99 -55.83
C SER A 127 57.78 -0.80 -54.83
N SER A 128 56.61 -0.49 -54.30
CA SER A 128 56.34 0.59 -53.34
C SER A 128 55.17 0.15 -52.45
N PRO A 129 55.21 0.38 -51.12
CA PRO A 129 54.17 -0.07 -50.21
C PRO A 129 52.84 0.63 -50.53
N THR A 130 51.90 -0.12 -51.12
CA THR A 130 50.52 0.32 -51.35
C THR A 130 49.91 0.77 -50.02
N PRO A 131 49.26 1.95 -49.94
CA PRO A 131 48.70 2.43 -48.69
C PRO A 131 47.63 1.47 -48.19
N VAL A 132 47.91 0.79 -47.08
CA VAL A 132 47.00 -0.20 -46.48
C VAL A 132 45.64 0.44 -46.25
N ALA A 133 44.59 -0.17 -46.81
CA ALA A 133 43.23 0.28 -46.62
C ALA A 133 42.92 0.35 -45.12
N LYS A 134 42.42 1.50 -44.67
CA LYS A 134 42.02 1.67 -43.27
C LYS A 134 40.58 1.18 -43.12
N PRO A 135 40.23 0.46 -42.03
CA PRO A 135 38.84 0.15 -41.75
C PRO A 135 38.03 1.45 -41.58
N PRO A 136 36.72 1.43 -41.90
CA PRO A 136 35.86 2.60 -41.72
C PRO A 136 35.85 3.05 -40.24
N PRO A 137 35.74 4.38 -39.97
CA PRO A 137 35.72 4.88 -38.60
C PRO A 137 34.52 4.32 -37.84
N PHE A 138 34.76 3.74 -36.67
CA PHE A 138 33.71 3.10 -35.86
C PHE A 138 32.60 4.09 -35.51
N SER A 139 31.37 3.74 -35.92
CA SER A 139 30.15 4.51 -35.63
C SER A 139 29.23 3.63 -34.80
N ARG A 140 28.90 4.07 -33.58
CA ARG A 140 28.04 3.32 -32.65
C ARG A 140 26.63 3.17 -33.23
N PRO A 141 26.07 1.94 -33.30
CA PRO A 141 24.69 1.75 -33.75
C PRO A 141 23.71 2.52 -32.86
N ARG A 142 22.75 3.23 -33.48
CA ARG A 142 21.79 4.06 -32.73
C ARG A 142 20.93 3.24 -31.79
N TYR A 143 20.52 2.02 -32.20
CA TYR A 143 19.76 1.12 -31.33
C TYR A 143 20.57 0.70 -30.10
N ALA A 144 21.86 0.37 -30.27
CA ALA A 144 22.72 -0.06 -29.17
C ALA A 144 22.86 1.02 -28.08
N VAL A 145 22.91 2.31 -28.47
CA VAL A 145 22.88 3.42 -27.51
C VAL A 145 21.56 3.41 -26.71
N TRP A 146 20.41 3.33 -27.38
CA TRP A 146 19.10 3.30 -26.72
C TRP A 146 18.90 2.09 -25.80
N VAL A 147 19.26 0.88 -26.26
CA VAL A 147 19.15 -0.37 -25.48
C VAL A 147 19.97 -0.27 -24.19
N ASN A 148 21.26 0.06 -24.30
CA ASN A 148 22.12 0.19 -23.13
C ASN A 148 21.64 1.33 -22.20
N SER A 149 21.23 2.49 -22.72
CA SER A 149 20.70 3.57 -21.89
C SER A 149 19.43 3.18 -21.12
N LEU A 150 18.50 2.47 -21.75
CA LEU A 150 17.28 1.99 -21.10
C LEU A 150 17.58 0.93 -20.04
N TRP A 151 18.49 -0.01 -20.32
CA TRP A 151 18.87 -1.07 -19.37
C TRP A 151 19.75 -0.56 -18.21
N PHE A 152 20.65 0.40 -18.44
CA PHE A 152 21.37 1.06 -17.34
C PHE A 152 20.41 1.89 -16.47
N LEU A 153 19.47 2.64 -17.05
CA LEU A 153 18.48 3.38 -16.27
C LEU A 153 17.56 2.44 -15.49
N SER A 154 17.10 1.36 -16.11
CA SER A 154 16.36 0.27 -15.46
C SER A 154 17.12 -0.26 -14.24
N LEU A 155 18.38 -0.63 -14.39
CA LEU A 155 19.23 -1.17 -13.32
C LEU A 155 19.44 -0.16 -12.17
N VAL A 156 19.67 1.12 -12.48
CA VAL A 156 19.81 2.18 -11.47
C VAL A 156 18.51 2.40 -10.70
N MET A 157 17.36 2.35 -11.38
CA MET A 157 16.04 2.51 -10.77
C MET A 157 15.68 1.33 -9.87
N SER A 158 16.00 0.08 -10.26
CA SER A 158 15.79 -1.09 -9.41
C SER A 158 16.73 -1.07 -8.20
N LEU A 159 18.02 -0.76 -8.37
CA LEU A 159 18.96 -0.63 -7.25
C LEU A 159 18.56 0.49 -6.28
N SER A 160 17.99 1.59 -6.79
CA SER A 160 17.40 2.65 -5.96
C SER A 160 16.18 2.15 -5.18
N CYS A 161 15.29 1.37 -5.80
CA CYS A 161 14.18 0.70 -5.11
C CYS A 161 14.67 -0.19 -3.94
N ALA A 162 15.72 -0.98 -4.15
CA ALA A 162 16.34 -1.75 -3.06
C ALA A 162 16.91 -0.87 -1.93
N LEU A 163 17.60 0.24 -2.25
CA LEU A 163 18.11 1.16 -1.22
C LEU A 163 16.98 1.77 -0.37
N TRP A 164 15.89 2.20 -1.00
CA TRP A 164 14.70 2.67 -0.28
C TRP A 164 14.02 1.54 0.52
N ALA A 165 13.95 0.31 0.00
CA ALA A 165 13.38 -0.84 0.73
C ALA A 165 14.21 -1.21 1.97
N THR A 166 15.54 -1.21 1.88
CA THR A 166 16.39 -1.39 3.09
C THR A 166 16.23 -0.24 4.08
N SER A 167 15.97 0.98 3.60
CA SER A 167 15.72 2.16 4.46
C SER A 167 14.37 2.02 5.19
N LEU A 168 13.30 1.61 4.49
CA LEU A 168 12.01 1.29 5.09
C LEU A 168 12.14 0.20 6.17
N HIS A 169 12.85 -0.89 5.90
CA HIS A 169 13.08 -1.96 6.89
C HIS A 169 13.90 -1.42 8.10
N GLN A 170 14.86 -0.50 7.90
CA GLN A 170 15.52 0.19 9.02
C GLN A 170 14.57 1.11 9.81
N TRP A 171 13.72 1.88 9.15
CA TRP A 171 12.76 2.79 9.79
C TRP A 171 11.69 2.05 10.56
N ALA A 172 11.11 0.98 10.00
CA ALA A 172 10.10 0.15 10.65
C ALA A 172 10.64 -0.51 11.94
N ARG A 173 11.88 -1.04 11.91
CA ARG A 173 12.55 -1.55 13.12
C ARG A 173 12.93 -0.44 14.11
N ARG A 174 13.17 0.79 13.66
CA ARG A 174 13.40 1.95 14.52
C ARG A 174 12.12 2.43 15.19
N TYR A 175 10.99 2.41 14.47
CA TYR A 175 9.66 2.80 14.96
C TYR A 175 9.29 1.97 16.19
N ILE A 176 9.22 0.64 16.06
CA ILE A 176 8.93 -0.29 17.18
C ILE A 176 9.87 -0.06 18.38
N ARG A 177 11.18 0.13 18.14
CA ARG A 177 12.15 0.39 19.21
C ARG A 177 11.92 1.72 19.96
N LEU A 178 11.22 2.68 19.34
CA LEU A 178 10.88 3.98 19.92
C LEU A 178 9.48 4.00 20.52
N THR A 179 8.50 3.33 19.91
CA THR A 179 7.10 3.27 20.40
C THR A 179 6.89 2.22 21.48
N GLN A 180 7.69 1.13 21.51
CA GLN A 180 7.57 0.03 22.47
C GLN A 180 8.76 -0.14 23.48
N PRO A 181 9.31 0.91 24.11
CA PRO A 181 10.42 0.78 25.04
C PRO A 181 10.01 0.05 26.34
N ALA A 182 10.51 -1.18 26.52
CA ALA A 182 10.23 -2.08 27.65
C ALA A 182 10.61 -1.55 29.06
N ARG A 183 11.18 -0.34 29.17
CA ARG A 183 11.55 0.32 30.44
C ARG A 183 10.68 1.55 30.79
N CYS A 184 9.62 1.82 30.03
CA CYS A 184 8.71 2.96 30.28
C CYS A 184 7.37 2.50 30.89
N SER A 185 6.75 3.38 31.69
CA SER A 185 5.37 3.21 32.14
C SER A 185 4.39 3.24 30.95
N PRO A 186 3.22 2.57 31.02
CA PRO A 186 2.26 2.50 29.92
C PRO A 186 1.86 3.89 29.39
N GLU A 187 1.60 4.87 30.27
CA GLU A 187 1.24 6.22 29.84
C GLU A 187 2.34 6.91 29.04
N LYS A 188 3.61 6.76 29.47
CA LYS A 188 4.75 7.35 28.76
C LYS A 188 4.94 6.67 27.41
N ARG A 189 4.71 5.36 27.34
CA ARG A 189 4.74 4.56 26.11
C ARG A 189 3.66 5.00 25.12
N ALA A 190 2.41 5.08 25.58
CA ALA A 190 1.26 5.58 24.81
C ALA A 190 1.51 6.98 24.24
N ARG A 191 2.01 7.93 25.05
CA ARG A 191 2.33 9.30 24.59
C ARG A 191 3.44 9.33 23.53
N ILE A 192 4.45 8.46 23.64
CA ILE A 192 5.52 8.35 22.64
C ILE A 192 5.00 7.72 21.34
N ARG A 193 4.16 6.67 21.42
CA ARG A 193 3.50 6.06 20.23
C ARG A 193 2.62 7.08 19.52
N ALA A 194 1.76 7.80 20.23
CA ALA A 194 0.90 8.84 19.65
C ALA A 194 1.71 9.92 18.91
N PHE A 195 2.82 10.40 19.49
CA PHE A 195 3.71 11.36 18.82
C PHE A 195 4.31 10.81 17.52
N PHE A 196 4.81 9.56 17.52
CA PHE A 196 5.39 8.96 16.32
C PHE A 196 4.35 8.47 15.30
N ALA A 197 3.14 8.12 15.71
CA ALA A 197 2.03 7.78 14.82
C ALA A 197 1.59 9.01 14.02
N ASN A 198 1.25 10.12 14.69
CA ASN A 198 0.96 11.39 14.02
C ASN A 198 2.09 11.81 13.07
N GLY A 199 3.35 11.63 13.48
CA GLY A 199 4.52 11.91 12.64
C GLY A 199 4.66 10.99 11.42
N VAL A 200 4.21 9.73 11.49
CA VAL A 200 4.17 8.80 10.34
C VAL A 200 3.15 9.24 9.30
N ASP A 201 1.99 9.71 9.76
CA ASP A 201 0.91 10.21 8.90
C ASP A 201 1.28 11.57 8.28
N GLU A 202 1.72 12.53 9.10
CA GLU A 202 2.18 13.86 8.64
C GLU A 202 3.35 13.76 7.66
N MET A 203 4.32 12.86 7.89
CA MET A 203 5.44 12.64 6.97
C MET A 203 5.08 11.79 5.74
N HIS A 204 3.81 11.39 5.57
CA HIS A 204 3.33 10.63 4.42
C HIS A 204 4.11 9.31 4.17
N VAL A 205 4.55 8.63 5.24
CA VAL A 205 5.32 7.39 5.14
C VAL A 205 4.60 6.31 4.30
N PRO A 206 3.26 6.13 4.35
CA PRO A 206 2.55 5.21 3.46
C PRO A 206 2.83 5.45 1.97
N TRP A 207 2.90 6.70 1.52
CA TRP A 207 3.22 7.05 0.12
C TRP A 207 4.63 6.64 -0.28
N ALA A 208 5.58 6.63 0.65
CA ALA A 208 6.93 6.12 0.41
C ALA A 208 6.96 4.58 0.31
N VAL A 209 6.07 3.88 1.03
CA VAL A 209 5.89 2.42 0.92
C VAL A 209 5.24 2.05 -0.43
N GLU A 210 4.16 2.74 -0.82
CA GLU A 210 3.49 2.54 -2.12
C GLU A 210 4.39 2.96 -3.32
N GLY A 211 5.26 3.94 -3.10
CA GLY A 211 6.29 4.35 -4.05
C GLY A 211 7.29 3.25 -4.41
N LEU A 212 7.56 2.30 -3.52
CA LEU A 212 8.54 1.24 -3.76
C LEU A 212 8.13 0.30 -4.92
N PRO A 213 6.96 -0.36 -4.91
CA PRO A 213 6.49 -1.13 -6.06
C PRO A 213 6.36 -0.34 -7.37
N THR A 214 5.97 0.95 -7.33
CA THR A 214 5.83 1.74 -8.58
C THR A 214 7.17 2.02 -9.25
N LEU A 215 8.21 2.35 -8.46
CA LEU A 215 9.57 2.52 -8.95
C LEU A 215 10.12 1.23 -9.59
N LEU A 216 9.76 0.08 -9.03
CA LEU A 216 10.13 -1.24 -9.56
C LEU A 216 9.41 -1.57 -10.88
N HIS A 217 8.12 -1.23 -11.01
CA HIS A 217 7.38 -1.39 -12.27
C HIS A 217 7.91 -0.46 -13.38
N LEU A 218 8.27 0.79 -13.03
CA LEU A 218 8.89 1.72 -13.97
C LEU A 218 10.24 1.18 -14.49
N SER A 219 11.04 0.58 -13.61
CA SER A 219 12.27 -0.14 -14.00
C SER A 219 11.97 -1.29 -14.98
N LEU A 220 10.97 -2.13 -14.69
CA LEU A 220 10.56 -3.23 -15.57
C LEU A 220 10.12 -2.75 -16.97
N PHE A 221 9.36 -1.65 -17.07
CA PHE A 221 8.98 -1.10 -18.37
C PHE A 221 10.17 -0.55 -19.17
N LEU A 222 11.16 0.06 -18.52
CA LEU A 222 12.40 0.48 -19.17
C LEU A 222 13.18 -0.73 -19.70
N PHE A 223 13.24 -1.82 -18.92
CA PHE A 223 13.83 -3.08 -19.37
C PHE A 223 13.13 -3.67 -20.60
N PHE A 224 11.79 -3.79 -20.56
CA PHE A 224 11.02 -4.32 -21.69
C PHE A 224 11.13 -3.42 -22.93
N GLY A 225 11.12 -2.09 -22.76
CA GLY A 225 11.37 -1.16 -23.87
C GLY A 225 12.73 -1.38 -24.52
N GLY A 226 13.80 -1.55 -23.72
CA GLY A 226 15.12 -1.91 -24.21
C GLY A 226 15.16 -3.28 -24.89
N LEU A 227 14.44 -4.27 -24.36
CA LEU A 227 14.37 -5.63 -24.92
C LEU A 227 13.66 -5.67 -26.28
N VAL A 228 12.56 -4.91 -26.43
CA VAL A 228 11.83 -4.79 -27.70
C VAL A 228 12.72 -4.12 -28.78
N ILE A 229 13.45 -3.06 -28.43
CA ILE A 229 14.39 -2.40 -29.35
C ILE A 229 15.57 -3.33 -29.68
N PHE A 230 16.09 -4.07 -28.70
CA PHE A 230 17.19 -5.02 -28.90
C PHE A 230 16.80 -6.12 -29.89
N LEU A 231 15.72 -6.85 -29.62
CA LEU A 231 15.29 -7.98 -30.45
C LEU A 231 14.95 -7.53 -31.89
N PHE A 232 14.33 -6.36 -32.06
CA PHE A 232 14.02 -5.79 -33.39
C PHE A 232 15.26 -5.59 -34.28
N ASN A 233 16.43 -5.37 -33.68
CA ASN A 233 17.70 -5.17 -34.40
C ASN A 233 18.57 -6.43 -34.45
N VAL A 234 18.09 -7.56 -33.90
CA VAL A 234 18.83 -8.83 -33.82
C VAL A 234 18.14 -9.94 -34.62
N ASP A 235 16.86 -10.22 -34.36
CA ASP A 235 16.10 -11.26 -35.07
C ASP A 235 14.58 -11.01 -35.03
N GLN A 236 13.94 -11.11 -36.20
CA GLN A 236 12.54 -10.77 -36.40
C GLN A 236 11.57 -11.84 -35.87
N GLU A 237 11.96 -13.12 -35.83
CA GLU A 237 11.11 -14.21 -35.34
C GLU A 237 11.06 -14.20 -33.82
N VAL A 238 12.22 -14.08 -33.16
CA VAL A 238 12.35 -13.94 -31.70
C VAL A 238 11.67 -12.65 -31.23
N PHE A 239 11.85 -11.53 -31.96
CA PHE A 239 11.10 -10.29 -31.71
C PHE A 239 9.59 -10.52 -31.72
N THR A 240 9.05 -11.13 -32.78
CA THR A 240 7.60 -11.34 -32.93
C THR A 240 7.03 -12.19 -31.80
N CYS A 241 7.74 -13.26 -31.41
CA CYS A 241 7.35 -14.13 -30.30
C CYS A 241 7.33 -13.38 -28.95
N VAL A 242 8.41 -12.67 -28.62
CA VAL A 242 8.55 -11.97 -27.33
C VAL A 242 7.60 -10.77 -27.23
N VAL A 243 7.44 -9.99 -28.30
CA VAL A 243 6.49 -8.86 -28.34
C VAL A 243 5.04 -9.33 -28.18
N SER A 244 4.67 -10.47 -28.77
CA SER A 244 3.33 -11.05 -28.61
C SER A 244 3.03 -11.40 -27.14
N TRP A 245 4.01 -11.98 -26.43
CA TRP A 245 3.88 -12.31 -25.01
C TRP A 245 3.83 -11.06 -24.13
N ILE A 246 4.72 -10.10 -24.34
CA ILE A 246 4.72 -8.82 -23.61
C ILE A 246 3.41 -8.06 -23.85
N GLY A 247 2.90 -8.06 -25.08
CA GLY A 247 1.63 -7.43 -25.44
C GLY A 247 0.44 -8.05 -24.69
N LEU A 248 0.33 -9.39 -24.70
CA LEU A 248 -0.72 -10.12 -23.98
C LEU A 248 -0.72 -9.78 -22.47
N PHE A 249 0.44 -9.84 -21.81
CA PHE A 249 0.55 -9.52 -20.39
C PHE A 249 0.32 -8.03 -20.10
N SER A 250 0.71 -7.12 -21.00
CA SER A 250 0.46 -5.68 -20.87
C SER A 250 -1.02 -5.35 -20.99
N ILE A 251 -1.78 -6.04 -21.85
CA ILE A 251 -3.24 -5.91 -21.96
C ILE A 251 -3.90 -6.36 -20.64
N VAL A 252 -3.54 -7.55 -20.13
CA VAL A 252 -4.10 -8.07 -18.87
C VAL A 252 -3.75 -7.13 -17.69
N TYR A 253 -2.49 -6.71 -17.56
CA TYR A 253 -2.06 -5.79 -16.52
C TYR A 253 -2.77 -4.43 -16.62
N GLY A 254 -2.93 -3.90 -17.84
CA GLY A 254 -3.66 -2.66 -18.11
C GLY A 254 -5.14 -2.75 -17.74
N LEU A 255 -5.82 -3.86 -18.08
CA LEU A 255 -7.21 -4.10 -17.68
C LEU A 255 -7.37 -4.15 -16.16
N ILE A 256 -6.48 -4.85 -15.44
CA ILE A 256 -6.48 -4.92 -13.98
C ILE A 256 -6.20 -3.52 -13.36
N THR A 257 -5.26 -2.76 -13.92
CA THR A 257 -4.91 -1.40 -13.46
C THR A 257 -6.06 -0.39 -13.66
N LEU A 258 -6.85 -0.56 -14.73
CA LEU A 258 -8.01 0.28 -15.04
C LEU A 258 -9.29 -0.14 -14.29
N LEU A 259 -9.34 -1.37 -13.77
CA LEU A 259 -10.57 -1.93 -13.17
C LEU A 259 -11.11 -1.09 -11.99
N PRO A 260 -10.29 -0.58 -11.04
CA PRO A 260 -10.75 0.34 -9.98
C PRO A 260 -11.32 1.67 -10.49
N SER A 261 -10.88 2.14 -11.66
CA SER A 261 -11.41 3.37 -12.27
C SER A 261 -12.84 3.16 -12.79
N ILE A 262 -13.10 1.96 -13.35
CA ILE A 262 -14.39 1.55 -13.92
C ILE A 262 -15.36 1.03 -12.85
N ARG A 263 -14.86 0.33 -11.82
CA ARG A 263 -15.64 -0.23 -10.69
C ARG A 263 -14.95 0.06 -9.36
N GLN A 264 -15.57 0.89 -8.51
CA GLN A 264 -15.03 1.17 -7.16
C GLN A 264 -14.93 -0.09 -6.28
N ASP A 265 -15.87 -1.03 -6.40
CA ASP A 265 -15.88 -2.33 -5.69
C ASP A 265 -14.77 -3.32 -6.11
N SER A 266 -13.84 -2.92 -6.98
CA SER A 266 -12.72 -3.74 -7.42
C SER A 266 -11.59 -3.82 -6.39
N THR A 267 -11.47 -4.96 -5.70
CA THR A 267 -10.33 -5.27 -4.81
C THR A 267 -8.97 -5.40 -5.53
N TYR A 268 -8.97 -5.41 -6.87
CA TYR A 268 -7.74 -5.49 -7.68
C TYR A 268 -6.98 -4.17 -7.68
N ASN A 269 -6.15 -3.95 -6.68
CA ASN A 269 -5.26 -2.80 -6.62
C ASN A 269 -3.86 -3.14 -7.17
N THR A 270 -3.47 -2.55 -8.29
CA THR A 270 -2.07 -2.56 -8.78
C THR A 270 -1.33 -1.32 -8.28
N PRO A 271 0.00 -1.34 -8.06
CA PRO A 271 0.74 -0.13 -7.66
C PRO A 271 0.54 1.08 -8.60
N LEU A 272 0.28 0.82 -9.88
CA LEU A 272 0.09 1.87 -10.87
C LEU A 272 -1.36 2.38 -10.99
N SER A 273 -2.31 1.84 -10.22
CA SER A 273 -3.70 2.31 -10.20
C SER A 273 -3.79 3.75 -9.67
N ILE A 274 -3.01 4.06 -8.64
CA ILE A 274 -2.98 5.37 -7.96
C ILE A 274 -2.44 6.46 -8.89
N PRO A 275 -1.23 6.34 -9.50
CA PRO A 275 -0.78 7.32 -10.49
C PRO A 275 -1.66 7.33 -11.75
N ALA A 276 -2.24 6.19 -12.18
CA ALA A 276 -3.20 6.17 -13.29
C ALA A 276 -4.50 6.93 -12.95
N TRP A 277 -4.98 6.85 -11.71
CA TRP A 277 -6.12 7.61 -11.20
C TRP A 277 -5.82 9.11 -11.17
N PHE A 278 -4.65 9.52 -10.65
CA PHE A 278 -4.24 10.93 -10.69
C PHE A 278 -4.07 11.46 -12.11
N LEU A 279 -3.53 10.67 -13.04
CA LEU A 279 -3.45 11.04 -14.46
C LEU A 279 -4.84 11.19 -15.09
N TYR A 280 -5.72 10.20 -14.90
CA TYR A 280 -7.11 10.25 -15.37
C TYR A 280 -7.86 11.47 -14.83
N ALA A 281 -7.79 11.71 -13.51
CA ALA A 281 -8.47 12.81 -12.85
C ALA A 281 -7.91 14.19 -13.28
N SER A 282 -6.59 14.29 -13.47
CA SER A 282 -5.94 15.51 -13.98
C SER A 282 -6.30 15.81 -15.43
N ILE A 283 -6.33 14.78 -16.30
CA ILE A 283 -6.75 14.93 -17.70
C ILE A 283 -8.22 15.34 -17.78
N GLY A 284 -9.09 14.74 -16.95
CA GLY A 284 -10.49 15.15 -16.80
C GLY A 284 -10.63 16.62 -16.36
N TYR A 285 -9.92 17.02 -15.31
CA TYR A 285 -9.91 18.42 -14.86
C TYR A 285 -9.47 19.39 -15.97
N VAL A 286 -8.35 19.13 -16.65
CA VAL A 286 -7.83 20.00 -17.72
C VAL A 286 -8.79 20.07 -18.91
N THR A 287 -9.37 18.95 -19.34
CA THR A 287 -10.30 18.92 -20.47
C THR A 287 -11.61 19.64 -20.16
N TYR A 288 -12.24 19.40 -19.01
CA TYR A 288 -13.47 20.11 -18.63
C TYR A 288 -13.25 21.61 -18.37
N ARG A 289 -12.08 22.02 -17.86
CA ARG A 289 -11.72 23.45 -17.72
C ARG A 289 -11.46 24.12 -19.08
N GLY A 290 -10.92 23.39 -20.05
CA GLY A 290 -10.85 23.84 -21.44
C GLY A 290 -12.23 24.04 -22.05
N LEU A 291 -13.16 23.10 -21.84
CA LEU A 291 -14.55 23.18 -22.30
C LEU A 291 -15.35 24.30 -21.62
N GLU A 292 -15.12 24.55 -20.31
CA GLU A 292 -15.66 25.73 -19.60
C GLU A 292 -15.20 27.03 -20.27
N PHE A 293 -13.89 27.19 -20.53
CA PHE A 293 -13.34 28.39 -21.17
C PHE A 293 -13.89 28.60 -22.59
N ILE A 294 -13.96 27.53 -23.39
CA ILE A 294 -14.49 27.57 -24.75
C ILE A 294 -15.99 27.95 -24.74
N THR A 295 -16.81 27.29 -23.93
CA THR A 295 -18.27 27.54 -23.92
C THR A 295 -18.66 28.88 -23.32
N GLY A 296 -17.89 29.38 -22.34
CA GLY A 296 -18.01 30.75 -21.87
C GLY A 296 -17.71 31.77 -22.98
N SER A 297 -16.68 31.51 -23.79
CA SER A 297 -16.28 32.36 -24.93
C SER A 297 -17.33 32.38 -26.06
N TYR A 298 -18.10 31.30 -26.22
CA TYR A 298 -19.22 31.20 -27.18
C TYR A 298 -20.61 31.53 -26.56
N GLY A 299 -20.68 32.01 -25.31
CA GLY A 299 -21.93 32.44 -24.67
C GLY A 299 -22.93 31.33 -24.33
N ASN A 300 -22.51 30.05 -24.30
CA ASN A 300 -23.39 28.93 -23.99
C ASN A 300 -23.38 28.64 -22.48
N TYR A 301 -24.21 29.39 -21.74
CA TYR A 301 -24.26 29.33 -20.26
C TYR A 301 -24.65 27.96 -19.70
N ASP A 302 -25.57 27.23 -20.35
CA ASP A 302 -25.99 25.89 -19.90
C ASP A 302 -24.88 24.84 -20.07
N ALA A 303 -24.04 24.96 -21.11
CA ALA A 303 -22.87 24.12 -21.28
C ALA A 303 -21.75 24.53 -20.32
N TRP A 304 -21.53 25.84 -20.14
CA TRP A 304 -20.56 26.41 -19.21
C TRP A 304 -20.78 25.89 -17.78
N TYR A 305 -22.02 25.98 -17.26
CA TYR A 305 -22.33 25.52 -15.90
C TYR A 305 -22.09 24.02 -15.72
N ARG A 306 -22.47 23.20 -16.72
CA ARG A 306 -22.23 21.74 -16.70
C ARG A 306 -20.74 21.39 -16.72
N TYR A 307 -19.94 22.01 -17.60
CA TYR A 307 -18.50 21.76 -17.66
C TYR A 307 -17.75 22.28 -16.44
N ARG A 308 -18.20 23.40 -15.86
CA ARG A 308 -17.69 23.89 -14.57
C ARG A 308 -17.94 22.90 -13.44
N HIS A 309 -19.18 22.44 -13.26
CA HIS A 309 -19.54 21.46 -12.23
C HIS A 309 -18.77 20.13 -12.38
N LEU A 310 -18.57 19.66 -13.61
CA LEU A 310 -17.70 18.52 -13.89
C LEU A 310 -16.24 18.81 -13.53
N GLY A 311 -15.69 19.96 -13.93
CA GLY A 311 -14.33 20.38 -13.57
C GLY A 311 -14.11 20.47 -12.05
N ASP A 312 -15.08 21.00 -11.30
CA ASP A 312 -15.01 21.09 -9.84
C ASP A 312 -15.14 19.71 -9.15
N ARG A 313 -15.91 18.77 -9.72
CA ARG A 313 -15.91 17.35 -9.28
C ARG A 313 -14.55 16.68 -9.51
N TYR A 314 -13.99 16.80 -10.72
CA TYR A 314 -12.67 16.24 -11.03
C TYR A 314 -11.55 16.84 -10.17
N ARG A 315 -11.62 18.15 -9.86
CA ARG A 315 -10.77 18.78 -8.85
C ARG A 315 -10.93 18.12 -7.48
N GLY A 316 -12.18 17.87 -7.06
CA GLY A 316 -12.51 17.19 -5.81
C GLY A 316 -11.86 15.80 -5.69
N TRP A 317 -11.87 15.03 -6.78
CA TRP A 317 -11.18 13.73 -6.86
C TRP A 317 -9.65 13.85 -6.87
N VAL A 318 -9.07 14.84 -7.55
CA VAL A 318 -7.61 15.10 -7.46
C VAL A 318 -7.19 15.47 -6.03
N SER A 319 -8.04 16.14 -5.25
CA SER A 319 -7.76 16.43 -3.83
C SER A 319 -8.06 15.30 -2.84
N GLY A 320 -8.95 14.36 -3.19
CA GLY A 320 -9.43 13.30 -2.29
C GLY A 320 -8.98 11.88 -2.65
N GLY A 321 -8.11 11.73 -3.65
CA GLY A 321 -7.58 10.44 -4.08
C GLY A 321 -8.66 9.50 -4.64
N LEU A 322 -8.42 8.20 -4.51
CA LEU A 322 -9.38 7.15 -4.89
C LEU A 322 -10.43 6.91 -3.78
N GLU A 323 -10.04 7.11 -2.52
CA GLU A 323 -10.87 6.91 -1.33
C GLU A 323 -12.14 7.76 -1.38
N LYS A 324 -12.03 9.08 -1.61
CA LYS A 324 -13.20 9.95 -1.75
C LYS A 324 -14.15 9.54 -2.88
N LYS A 325 -13.61 9.00 -3.98
CA LYS A 325 -14.42 8.49 -5.10
C LYS A 325 -15.10 7.15 -4.75
N ALA A 326 -14.61 6.42 -3.75
CA ALA A 326 -15.29 5.27 -3.14
C ALA A 326 -16.32 5.72 -2.09
N GLU A 327 -16.04 6.73 -1.26
CA GLU A 327 -17.00 7.34 -0.33
C GLU A 327 -18.25 7.82 -1.09
N GLU A 328 -18.08 8.69 -2.11
CA GLU A 328 -19.19 9.26 -2.90
C GLU A 328 -20.13 8.19 -3.49
N THR A 329 -19.61 7.04 -3.90
CA THR A 329 -20.41 5.92 -4.44
C THR A 329 -20.91 4.96 -3.36
N THR A 330 -20.24 4.87 -2.21
CA THR A 330 -20.73 4.12 -1.04
C THR A 330 -21.92 4.84 -0.39
N GLU A 331 -21.94 6.18 -0.38
CA GLU A 331 -23.12 6.96 0.00
C GLU A 331 -24.28 6.73 -0.99
N GLU A 332 -24.00 6.77 -2.31
CA GLU A 332 -24.98 6.54 -3.38
C GLU A 332 -25.62 5.13 -3.34
N GLN A 333 -24.86 4.10 -2.96
CA GLN A 333 -25.31 2.71 -2.85
C GLN A 333 -25.62 2.25 -1.41
N SER A 334 -25.56 3.16 -0.43
CA SER A 334 -25.60 2.85 1.01
C SER A 334 -26.66 1.83 1.41
N SER A 335 -27.92 2.07 1.03
CA SER A 335 -29.04 1.16 1.34
C SER A 335 -28.86 -0.28 0.88
N GLU A 336 -28.35 -0.54 -0.34
CA GLU A 336 -28.09 -1.89 -0.85
C GLU A 336 -26.93 -2.55 -0.08
N ILE A 337 -25.91 -1.76 0.25
CA ILE A 337 -24.73 -2.21 1.01
C ILE A 337 -25.15 -2.59 2.44
N ASP A 338 -25.97 -1.79 3.12
CA ASP A 338 -26.50 -2.06 4.45
C ASP A 338 -27.39 -3.31 4.50
N ILE A 339 -28.28 -3.46 3.51
CA ILE A 339 -29.10 -4.67 3.29
C ILE A 339 -28.20 -5.92 3.19
N ARG A 340 -27.12 -5.84 2.41
CA ARG A 340 -26.14 -6.92 2.22
C ARG A 340 -25.35 -7.21 3.49
N ILE A 341 -24.94 -6.18 4.25
CA ILE A 341 -24.26 -6.32 5.54
C ILE A 341 -25.18 -7.02 6.55
N LEU A 342 -26.46 -6.63 6.63
CA LEU A 342 -27.43 -7.23 7.56
C LEU A 342 -27.64 -8.72 7.23
N GLY A 343 -27.89 -9.06 5.97
CA GLY A 343 -28.08 -10.45 5.52
C GLY A 343 -26.85 -11.34 5.74
N TRP A 344 -25.65 -10.83 5.45
CA TRP A 344 -24.40 -11.54 5.75
C TRP A 344 -24.20 -11.75 7.26
N THR A 345 -24.49 -10.72 8.07
CA THR A 345 -24.34 -10.78 9.53
C THR A 345 -25.27 -11.83 10.14
N ILE A 346 -26.55 -11.85 9.76
CA ILE A 346 -27.53 -12.88 10.16
C ILE A 346 -27.00 -14.29 9.83
N SER A 347 -26.41 -14.45 8.64
CA SER A 347 -25.92 -15.74 8.13
C SER A 347 -24.60 -16.20 8.78
N ALA A 348 -23.75 -15.26 9.21
CA ALA A 348 -22.44 -15.53 9.80
C ALA A 348 -22.50 -15.81 11.32
N LEU A 349 -23.55 -15.34 12.00
CA LEU A 349 -23.76 -15.52 13.45
C LEU A 349 -24.21 -16.95 13.79
N GLY A 350 -23.25 -17.87 13.83
CA GLY A 350 -23.51 -19.29 14.12
C GLY A 350 -23.87 -19.63 15.57
N ASP A 351 -23.60 -18.73 16.53
CA ASP A 351 -23.81 -18.98 17.96
C ASP A 351 -24.98 -18.20 18.58
N ASP A 352 -25.75 -18.90 19.41
CA ASP A 352 -26.94 -18.38 20.10
C ASP A 352 -26.64 -17.20 21.06
N ASN A 353 -25.38 -16.86 21.38
CA ASN A 353 -25.04 -15.75 22.29
C ASN A 353 -24.69 -14.46 21.52
N SER A 354 -24.05 -14.56 20.36
CA SER A 354 -23.86 -13.43 19.45
C SER A 354 -25.15 -13.08 18.70
N LEU A 355 -25.98 -14.07 18.36
CA LEU A 355 -27.36 -13.83 17.88
C LEU A 355 -28.20 -13.03 18.90
N GLU A 356 -28.13 -13.36 20.20
CA GLU A 356 -28.86 -12.63 21.23
C GLU A 356 -28.48 -11.14 21.28
N LYS A 357 -27.18 -10.82 21.17
CA LYS A 357 -26.69 -9.43 21.10
C LYS A 357 -27.08 -8.71 19.82
N PHE A 358 -27.15 -9.43 18.70
CA PHE A 358 -27.57 -8.89 17.41
C PHE A 358 -29.06 -8.48 17.45
N PHE A 359 -29.94 -9.36 17.94
CA PHE A 359 -31.36 -9.03 18.13
C PHE A 359 -31.57 -7.93 19.19
N GLU A 360 -30.72 -7.82 20.21
CA GLU A 360 -30.75 -6.72 21.18
C GLU A 360 -30.35 -5.36 20.57
N ALA A 361 -29.48 -5.34 19.56
CA ALA A 361 -29.06 -4.12 18.86
C ALA A 361 -30.03 -3.65 17.75
N ILE A 362 -30.85 -4.56 17.21
CA ILE A 362 -31.77 -4.31 16.08
C ILE A 362 -32.70 -3.12 16.29
N PRO A 363 -33.40 -2.95 17.43
CA PRO A 363 -34.26 -1.77 17.64
C PRO A 363 -33.48 -0.44 17.62
N GLY A 364 -32.20 -0.44 18.03
CA GLY A 364 -31.32 0.71 17.92
C GLY A 364 -30.90 1.01 16.48
N PHE A 365 -30.63 -0.03 15.68
CA PHE A 365 -30.38 0.08 14.25
C PHE A 365 -31.59 0.64 13.50
N PHE A 366 -32.79 0.10 13.74
CA PHE A 366 -34.03 0.51 13.06
C PHE A 366 -34.52 1.94 13.41
N ASN A 367 -34.10 2.50 14.55
CA ASN A 367 -34.37 3.91 14.89
C ASN A 367 -33.32 4.91 14.31
N SER A 368 -32.33 4.44 13.56
CA SER A 368 -31.32 5.30 12.92
C SER A 368 -31.84 6.05 11.70
N LYS A 369 -31.19 7.16 11.32
CA LYS A 369 -31.46 7.89 10.05
C LYS A 369 -31.38 6.98 8.82
N LEU A 370 -30.54 5.95 8.88
CA LEU A 370 -30.26 4.96 7.84
C LEU A 370 -31.54 4.29 7.29
N VAL A 371 -32.50 4.02 8.18
CA VAL A 371 -33.69 3.21 7.89
C VAL A 371 -34.70 3.94 6.99
N LYS A 372 -34.66 5.27 6.95
CA LYS A 372 -35.47 6.07 6.02
C LYS A 372 -35.13 5.84 4.55
N HIS A 373 -34.00 5.19 4.26
CA HIS A 373 -33.68 4.67 2.93
C HIS A 373 -34.07 3.18 2.81
N LEU A 374 -33.76 2.32 3.79
CA LEU A 374 -34.12 0.90 3.73
C LEU A 374 -35.63 0.62 3.66
N GLU A 375 -36.49 1.48 4.23
CA GLU A 375 -37.95 1.26 4.26
C GLU A 375 -38.60 1.20 2.86
N ARG A 376 -37.97 1.79 1.83
CA ARG A 376 -38.48 1.72 0.45
C ARG A 376 -38.12 0.44 -0.31
N ASP A 377 -36.92 -0.09 -0.07
CA ASP A 377 -36.26 -1.05 -0.95
C ASP A 377 -35.93 -2.39 -0.23
N PHE A 378 -36.59 -2.67 0.90
CA PHE A 378 -36.31 -3.86 1.72
C PHE A 378 -36.64 -5.18 0.97
N PRO A 379 -35.67 -6.08 0.70
CA PRO A 379 -35.91 -7.25 -0.14
C PRO A 379 -36.59 -8.38 0.64
N GLY A 380 -37.62 -9.00 0.05
CA GLY A 380 -38.33 -10.13 0.67
C GLY A 380 -37.43 -11.31 1.06
N ILE A 381 -36.37 -11.58 0.29
CA ILE A 381 -35.39 -12.65 0.56
C ILE A 381 -34.63 -12.40 1.89
N LEU A 382 -34.31 -11.15 2.20
CA LEU A 382 -33.68 -10.78 3.48
C LEU A 382 -34.66 -10.95 4.64
N LEU A 383 -35.93 -10.57 4.41
CA LEU A 383 -37.00 -10.72 5.39
C LEU A 383 -37.26 -12.21 5.72
N GLU A 384 -37.33 -13.09 4.71
CA GLU A 384 -37.43 -14.55 4.90
C GLU A 384 -36.24 -15.12 5.67
N THR A 385 -35.02 -14.75 5.29
CA THR A 385 -33.77 -15.21 5.94
C THR A 385 -33.72 -14.78 7.42
N PHE A 386 -34.16 -13.56 7.71
CA PHE A 386 -34.28 -13.02 9.05
C PHE A 386 -35.30 -13.82 9.89
N TRP A 387 -36.53 -14.01 9.38
CA TRP A 387 -37.57 -14.73 10.12
C TRP A 387 -37.26 -16.22 10.32
N ASP A 388 -36.67 -16.93 9.36
CA ASP A 388 -36.22 -18.32 9.58
C ASP A 388 -35.15 -18.39 10.69
N THR A 389 -34.15 -17.49 10.65
CA THR A 389 -33.09 -17.44 11.66
C THR A 389 -33.63 -17.11 13.06
N LEU A 390 -34.56 -16.14 13.16
CA LEU A 390 -35.22 -15.78 14.42
C LEU A 390 -36.10 -16.93 14.95
N ASN A 391 -36.93 -17.54 14.10
CA ASN A 391 -37.77 -18.69 14.49
C ASN A 391 -36.91 -19.88 14.96
N ARG A 392 -35.78 -20.14 14.29
CA ARG A 392 -34.81 -21.17 14.68
C ARG A 392 -34.14 -20.85 16.01
N PHE A 393 -33.79 -19.59 16.27
CA PHE A 393 -33.22 -19.13 17.54
C PHE A 393 -34.23 -19.23 18.70
N ILE A 394 -35.49 -18.84 18.49
CA ILE A 394 -36.59 -18.98 19.45
C ILE A 394 -36.87 -20.47 19.73
N GLY A 395 -36.89 -21.31 18.69
CA GLY A 395 -37.06 -22.77 18.80
C GLY A 395 -35.97 -23.43 19.64
N ARG A 396 -34.70 -23.14 19.36
CA ARG A 396 -33.55 -23.60 20.17
C ARG A 396 -33.62 -23.14 21.61
N THR A 397 -33.87 -21.85 21.83
CA THR A 397 -34.00 -21.24 23.17
C THR A 397 -35.12 -21.89 23.97
N SER A 398 -36.25 -22.16 23.33
CA SER A 398 -37.40 -22.83 23.95
C SER A 398 -37.09 -24.29 24.28
N SER A 399 -36.58 -25.05 23.31
CA SER A 399 -36.32 -26.50 23.44
C SER A 399 -35.11 -26.86 24.29
N SER A 400 -34.15 -25.96 24.52
CA SER A 400 -32.93 -26.30 25.26
C SER A 400 -33.16 -26.41 26.77
N ASN A 401 -32.79 -27.54 27.36
CA ASN A 401 -32.83 -27.76 28.81
C ASN A 401 -31.61 -27.19 29.56
N SER A 402 -30.57 -26.72 28.86
CA SER A 402 -29.39 -26.10 29.48
C SER A 402 -29.49 -24.58 29.65
N VAL A 403 -30.51 -23.94 29.06
CA VAL A 403 -30.69 -22.48 29.14
C VAL A 403 -31.54 -22.10 30.35
N THR A 404 -30.94 -21.35 31.28
CA THR A 404 -31.58 -20.88 32.53
C THR A 404 -32.86 -20.09 32.27
N LYS A 405 -33.88 -20.25 33.13
CA LYS A 405 -35.19 -19.56 32.99
C LYS A 405 -35.08 -18.04 32.83
N SER A 406 -34.11 -17.39 33.49
CA SER A 406 -33.83 -15.96 33.34
C SER A 406 -33.38 -15.59 31.92
N VAL A 407 -32.52 -16.39 31.30
CA VAL A 407 -32.05 -16.18 29.92
C VAL A 407 -33.20 -16.42 28.93
N LYS A 408 -34.04 -17.45 29.14
CA LYS A 408 -35.25 -17.63 28.33
C LYS A 408 -36.18 -16.43 28.42
N SER A 409 -36.40 -15.89 29.62
CA SER A 409 -37.23 -14.69 29.82
C SER A 409 -36.64 -13.44 29.19
N ARG A 410 -35.31 -13.26 29.18
CA ARG A 410 -34.65 -12.12 28.51
C ARG A 410 -34.83 -12.19 26.98
N ARG A 411 -34.58 -13.36 26.38
CA ARG A 411 -34.72 -13.58 24.94
C ARG A 411 -36.16 -13.39 24.46
N ASP A 412 -37.13 -13.87 25.23
CA ASP A 412 -38.56 -13.67 24.98
C ASP A 412 -38.98 -12.18 25.03
N ILE A 413 -38.34 -11.36 25.87
CA ILE A 413 -38.56 -9.90 25.89
C ILE A 413 -37.94 -9.24 24.64
N ILE A 414 -36.70 -9.57 24.28
CA ILE A 414 -36.02 -9.03 23.08
C ILE A 414 -36.87 -9.28 21.82
N CYS A 415 -37.40 -10.50 21.66
CA CYS A 415 -38.25 -10.86 20.53
C CYS A 415 -39.64 -10.17 20.53
N LYS A 416 -40.08 -9.59 21.66
CA LYS A 416 -41.38 -8.89 21.80
C LYS A 416 -41.26 -7.38 21.61
N VAL A 417 -40.12 -6.77 21.95
CA VAL A 417 -39.88 -5.34 21.68
C VAL A 417 -39.94 -5.04 20.18
N ASP A 418 -39.40 -5.93 19.36
CA ASP A 418 -39.41 -5.85 17.88
C ASP A 418 -40.83 -5.93 17.28
N HIS A 419 -41.78 -6.51 18.01
CA HIS A 419 -43.19 -6.61 17.62
C HIS A 419 -44.02 -5.37 18.01
N GLN A 420 -43.46 -4.44 18.79
CA GLN A 420 -44.19 -3.32 19.39
C GLN A 420 -43.71 -1.93 18.97
N HIS A 421 -42.60 -1.82 18.22
CA HIS A 421 -42.08 -0.57 17.65
C HIS A 421 -42.39 -0.44 16.15
N ASP A 422 -43.59 0.04 15.81
CA ASP A 422 -43.98 0.69 14.54
C ASP A 422 -43.50 0.10 13.19
N THR A 423 -43.18 -1.20 13.09
CA THR A 423 -42.92 -1.92 11.83
C THR A 423 -44.18 -2.18 10.97
N LEU A 424 -45.20 -1.33 11.13
CA LEU A 424 -46.54 -1.47 10.53
C LEU A 424 -46.56 -1.35 9.00
N SER A 425 -45.60 -0.63 8.40
CA SER A 425 -45.44 -0.53 6.93
C SER A 425 -45.05 -1.88 6.31
N LEU A 426 -44.04 -2.56 6.88
CA LEU A 426 -43.62 -3.90 6.47
C LEU A 426 -44.69 -4.96 6.74
N TRP A 427 -45.35 -4.92 7.91
CA TRP A 427 -46.44 -5.83 8.26
C TRP A 427 -47.61 -5.76 7.28
N SER A 428 -48.04 -4.55 6.91
CA SER A 428 -49.14 -4.35 5.95
C SER A 428 -48.86 -5.00 4.59
N CYS A 429 -47.63 -4.82 4.08
CA CYS A 429 -47.23 -5.33 2.77
C CYS A 429 -47.15 -6.87 2.74
N ALA A 430 -46.55 -7.49 3.76
CA ALA A 430 -46.42 -8.94 3.86
C ALA A 430 -47.76 -9.66 4.08
N GLN A 431 -48.71 -9.04 4.79
CA GLN A 431 -50.02 -9.63 5.05
C GLN A 431 -50.96 -9.57 3.84
N GLN A 432 -50.68 -8.71 2.85
CA GLN A 432 -51.50 -8.52 1.65
C GLN A 432 -51.16 -9.47 0.49
N SER A 433 -49.98 -10.12 0.52
CA SER A 433 -49.56 -11.13 -0.48
C SER A 433 -49.93 -12.57 -0.13
N LEU A 434 -50.43 -12.84 1.09
CA LEU A 434 -50.71 -14.18 1.63
C LEU A 434 -52.21 -14.53 1.74
N LEU A 435 -53.10 -13.73 1.17
CA LEU A 435 -54.55 -14.01 1.13
C LEU A 435 -54.99 -14.58 -0.23
N PRO A 436 -55.22 -15.91 -0.36
CA PRO A 436 -55.89 -16.46 -1.53
C PRO A 436 -57.36 -16.03 -1.57
N PHE A 437 -57.86 -15.73 -2.78
CA PHE A 437 -59.26 -15.38 -3.01
C PHE A 437 -60.22 -16.47 -2.48
N SER A 438 -61.00 -16.12 -1.45
CA SER A 438 -62.12 -16.94 -0.99
C SER A 438 -63.39 -16.54 -1.74
N CYS A 439 -63.76 -17.30 -2.77
CA CYS A 439 -65.09 -17.22 -3.37
C CYS A 439 -66.05 -18.18 -2.63
N PRO A 440 -67.24 -17.72 -2.20
CA PRO A 440 -68.17 -18.55 -1.43
C PRO A 440 -69.06 -19.44 -2.30
N PHE A 441 -69.65 -20.45 -1.65
CA PHE A 441 -71.00 -20.95 -1.93
C PHE A 441 -71.92 -20.49 -0.79
#